data_AF-A0A9P3B1J3-F1
#
_entry.id   AF-A0A9P3B1J3-F1
#
_cell.length_a   1.000
_cell.length_b   1.000
_cell.length_c   1.000
_cell.angle_alpha   90.00
_cell.angle_beta   90.00
_cell.angle_gamma   90.00
#
_symmetry.space_group_name_H-M   'P 1'
#
loop_
_entity.id
_entity.type
_entity.pdbx_description
1 polymer ?
#
loop_
_entity_poly.entity_id
_entity_poly.type
_entity_poly.pdbx_seq_one_letter_code
_entity_poly.pdbx_strand_id
1 'polypeptide(L)' 'MTSIKITVDSPPVLAVLQQLLGVTTPAGMAPAMKEIGDSLVESTIRRFETGTGPDGSPWKPLKPGTVKAK' A
#
# COMPACT_ATOMS: atom_id res chain seq x y z
N MET A 1 -21.65 2.86 52.28
CA MET A 1 -21.67 2.52 50.85
C MET A 1 -20.34 1.90 50.51
N THR A 2 -20.30 0.63 50.13
CA THR A 2 -19.04 -0.08 49.88
C THR A 2 -18.67 0.09 48.41
N SER A 3 -17.53 0.72 48.14
CA SER A 3 -16.99 0.90 46.80
C SER A 3 -16.00 -0.22 46.50
N ILE A 4 -16.19 -0.93 45.38
CA ILE A 4 -15.24 -1.92 44.86
C ILE A 4 -14.44 -1.24 43.76
N LYS A 5 -13.12 -1.19 43.94
CA LYS A 5 -12.17 -0.67 42.94
C LYS A 5 -11.46 -1.85 42.29
N ILE A 6 -11.71 -2.08 41.00
CA ILE A 6 -11.01 -3.10 40.21
C ILE A 6 -9.86 -2.42 39.49
N THR A 7 -8.64 -2.88 39.73
CA THR A 7 -7.44 -2.45 39.00
C THR A 7 -7.06 -3.56 38.04
N VAL A 8 -7.12 -3.28 36.73
CA VAL A 8 -6.73 -4.24 35.70
C VAL A 8 -5.27 -3.97 35.34
N ASP A 9 -4.37 -4.82 35.83
CA ASP A 9 -2.99 -4.88 35.38
C ASP A 9 -2.91 -5.91 34.26
N SER A 10 -2.54 -5.48 33.06
CA SER A 10 -2.48 -6.37 31.89
C SER A 10 -1.18 -6.19 31.10
N PRO A 11 -0.04 -6.61 31.67
CA PRO A 11 1.24 -6.62 30.97
C PRO A 11 1.21 -7.30 29.60
N PRO A 12 0.47 -8.42 29.39
CA PRO A 12 0.36 -9.05 28.08
C PRO A 12 -0.29 -8.15 27.02
N VAL A 13 -1.31 -7.39 27.39
CA VAL A 13 -2.01 -6.47 26.47
C VAL A 13 -1.08 -5.34 26.05
N LEU A 14 -0.33 -4.77 27.01
CA LEU A 14 0.65 -3.72 26.72
C LEU A 14 1.78 -4.24 25.81
N ALA A 15 2.26 -5.46 26.03
CA ALA A 15 3.28 -6.06 25.18
C ALA A 15 2.80 -6.22 23.73
N VAL A 16 1.58 -6.69 23.51
CA VAL A 16 1.00 -6.82 22.16
C VAL A 16 0.80 -5.46 21.50
N LEU A 17 0.31 -4.46 22.24
CA LEU A 17 0.17 -3.10 21.72
C LEU A 17 1.52 -2.47 21.34
N GLN A 18 2.56 -2.70 22.13
CA GLN A 18 3.92 -2.23 21.81
C GLN A 18 4.47 -2.88 20.54
N GLN A 19 4.22 -4.18 20.33
CA GLN A 19 4.58 -4.87 19.09
C GLN A 19 3.86 -4.27 17.87
N LEU A 20 2.54 -4.01 17.99
CA LEU A 20 1.75 -3.37 16.94
C LEU A 20 2.23 -1.94 16.65
N LEU A 21 2.57 -1.17 17.68
CA LEU A 21 3.14 0.16 17.51
C LEU A 21 4.48 0.10 16.77
N GLY A 22 5.34 -0.86 17.10
CA GLY A 22 6.63 -1.05 16.45
C GLY A 22 6.51 -1.23 14.94
N VAL A 23 5.59 -2.09 14.50
CA VAL A 23 5.39 -2.36 13.06
C VAL A 23 4.70 -1.20 12.34
N THR A 24 3.77 -0.49 12.99
CA THR A 24 3.02 0.62 12.37
C THR A 24 3.79 1.94 12.28
N THR A 25 5.01 2.01 12.83
CA THR A 25 5.88 3.18 12.63
C THR A 25 6.31 3.34 11.17
N PRO A 26 6.75 4.54 10.74
CA PRO A 26 7.31 4.73 9.40
C PRO A 26 8.48 3.80 9.09
N ALA A 27 9.36 3.53 10.07
CA ALA A 27 10.47 2.59 9.91
C ALA A 27 10.00 1.13 9.83
N GLY A 28 9.03 0.74 10.66
CA GLY A 28 8.43 -0.60 10.63
C GLY A 28 7.66 -0.90 9.35
N MET A 29 7.04 0.13 8.75
CA MET A 29 6.32 0.03 7.48
C MET A 29 7.23 0.14 6.25
N ALA A 30 8.48 0.57 6.40
CA ALA A 30 9.39 0.78 5.26
C ALA A 30 9.54 -0.44 4.32
N PRO A 31 9.64 -1.69 4.81
CA PRO A 31 9.69 -2.86 3.93
C PRO A 31 8.43 -3.05 3.10
N ALA A 32 7.25 -2.91 3.71
CA ALA A 32 5.97 -3.04 3.02
C ALA A 32 5.77 -1.91 2.00
N MET A 33 6.14 -0.67 2.36
CA MET A 33 6.07 0.47 1.45
C MET A 33 7.00 0.30 0.25
N LYS A 34 8.19 -0.31 0.45
CA LYS A 34 9.09 -0.65 -0.65
C LYS A 34 8.45 -1.65 -1.62
N GLU A 35 7.90 -2.75 -1.11
CA GLU A 35 7.26 -3.78 -1.95
C GLU A 35 6.06 -3.24 -2.73
N ILE A 36 5.24 -2.39 -2.09
CA ILE A 36 4.15 -1.67 -2.75
C ILE A 36 4.70 -0.79 -3.87
N GLY A 37 5.76 -0.02 -3.60
CA GLY A 37 6.41 0.84 -4.58
C GLY A 37 6.94 0.06 -5.79
N ASP A 38 7.66 -1.04 -5.54
CA ASP A 38 8.20 -1.90 -6.59
C ASP A 38 7.06 -2.50 -7.46
N SER A 39 5.96 -2.92 -6.83
CA SER A 39 4.77 -3.43 -7.53
C SER A 39 4.09 -2.35 -8.38
N LEU A 40 4.01 -1.12 -7.90
CA LEU A 40 3.47 0.02 -8.65
C LEU A 40 4.33 0.32 -9.89
N VAL A 41 5.65 0.28 -9.76
CA VAL A 41 6.59 0.47 -10.89
C VAL A 41 6.37 -0.60 -11.94
N GLU A 42 6.41 -1.89 -11.54
CA GLU A 42 6.21 -3.01 -12.45
C GLU A 42 4.85 -2.95 -13.16
N SER A 43 3.77 -2.71 -12.41
CA SER A 43 2.44 -2.59 -13.00
C SER A 43 2.33 -1.44 -14.01
N THR A 44 3.08 -0.36 -13.78
CA THR A 44 3.13 0.78 -14.69
C THR A 44 3.88 0.43 -15.96
N ILE A 45 5.04 -0.24 -15.87
CA ILE A 45 5.80 -0.70 -17.03
C ILE A 45 4.94 -1.64 -17.90
N ARG A 46 4.32 -2.67 -17.29
CA ARG A 46 3.45 -3.61 -18.00
C ARG A 46 2.30 -2.92 -18.72
N ARG A 47 1.70 -1.88 -18.14
CA ARG A 47 0.64 -1.09 -18.78
C ARG A 47 1.09 -0.45 -20.09
N PHE A 48 2.37 -0.07 -20.23
CA PHE A 48 2.89 0.43 -21.50
C PHE A 48 2.99 -0.67 -22.55
N GLU A 49 3.45 -1.86 -22.16
CA GLU A 49 3.56 -3.02 -23.04
C GLU A 49 2.19 -3.49 -23.54
N THR A 50 1.18 -3.48 -22.66
CA THR A 50 -0.17 -3.92 -22.99
C THR A 50 -1.07 -2.80 -23.50
N GLY A 51 -0.59 -1.56 -23.56
CA GLY A 51 -1.38 -0.40 -23.98
C GLY A 51 -2.63 -0.19 -23.12
N THR A 52 -2.48 -0.29 -21.79
CA THR A 52 -3.58 -0.22 -20.82
C THR A 52 -3.44 1.01 -19.92
N GLY A 53 -4.54 1.73 -19.70
CA GLY A 53 -4.61 2.91 -18.85
C GLY A 53 -4.50 2.58 -17.36
N PRO A 54 -4.27 3.58 -16.49
CA PRO A 54 -4.23 3.40 -15.05
C PRO A 54 -5.58 2.94 -14.45
N ASP A 55 -6.68 3.19 -15.17
CA ASP A 55 -8.04 2.75 -14.88
C ASP A 55 -8.36 1.35 -15.40
N GLY A 56 -7.43 0.71 -16.13
CA GLY A 56 -7.62 -0.60 -16.76
C GLY A 56 -8.21 -0.56 -18.18
N SER A 57 -8.60 0.61 -18.69
CA SER A 57 -9.13 0.75 -20.05
C SER A 57 -8.03 0.65 -21.10
N PRO A 58 -8.25 0.06 -22.28
CA PRO A 58 -7.29 0.13 -23.38
C PRO A 58 -6.99 1.59 -23.77
N TRP A 59 -5.75 1.87 -24.18
CA TRP A 59 -5.41 3.18 -24.71
C TRP A 59 -6.21 3.49 -25.97
N LYS A 60 -6.49 4.78 -26.17
CA LYS A 60 -7.09 5.25 -27.42
C LYS A 60 -6.10 5.00 -28.57
N PRO A 61 -6.59 4.57 -29.74
CA PRO A 61 -5.73 4.42 -30.91
C PRO A 61 -5.11 5.77 -31.28
N LEU A 62 -3.89 5.70 -31.83
CA LEU A 62 -3.22 6.88 -32.38
C LEU A 62 -4.06 7.46 -33.52
N LYS A 63 -4.02 8.80 -33.68
CA LYS A 63 -4.65 9.45 -34.82
C LYS A 63 -4.01 8.94 -36.12
N PRO A 64 -4.76 8.84 -37.24
CA PRO A 64 -4.22 8.35 -38.51
C PRO A 64 -2.96 9.08 -38.99
N GLY A 65 -2.86 10.39 -38.77
CA GLY A 65 -1.68 11.19 -39.13
C GLY A 65 -0.41 10.79 -38.35
N THR A 66 -0.55 10.31 -37.11
CA THR A 66 0.58 9.85 -36.28
C THR A 66 1.07 8.48 -36.74
N VAL A 67 0.15 7.59 -37.14
CA VAL A 67 0.51 6.26 -37.65
C VAL A 67 1.25 6.35 -38.99
N LYS A 68 0.85 7.28 -39.86
CA LYS A 68 1.47 7.50 -41.17
C LYS A 68 2.88 8.12 -41.12
N ALA A 69 3.24 8.77 -40.01
CA ALA A 69 4.53 9.43 -39.82
C ALA A 69 5.55 8.55 -39.08
N LYS A 70 5.18 7.32 -38.73
CA LYS A 70 6.03 6.31 -38.09
C LYS A 70 6.72 5.48 -39.15
#